data_AF-A0A3B8NNT6-F1
#
_entry.id   AF-A0A3B8NNT6-F1
#
_cell.length_a   1.000
_cell.length_b   1.000
_cell.length_c   1.000
_cell.angle_alpha   90.00
_cell.angle_beta   90.00
_cell.angle_gamma   90.00
#
_symmetry.space_group_name_H-M   'P 1'
#
loop_
_entity.id
_entity.type
_entity.pdbx_description
1 polymer ?
#
loop_
_entity_poly.entity_id
_entity_poly.type
_entity_poly.pdbx_seq_one_letter_code
_entity_poly.pdbx_strand_id
1 'polypeptide(L)'
;MSLKIELNPDIRKKITAKYRFYTYRASILYSPGIIPVIKEILPFPWLYNITVLRAYPELIPDLVRLLENSSSDYLKYVAIWALGEMKCSNAVSALAKVLFSDENLGIKLMASQSLLKIDYWDGFDWERLEQEILRTQKMPRLLKNLILIWGRSGSNELRVELDECVREDENVANALRWINKRADNVMSLPDKLPEYIRGKEYPLMEPGLDITASSYYCF
;
A
#
# COMPACT_ATOMS: atom_id res chain seq x y z
N MET A 1 12.44 -36.10 15.84
CA MET A 1 13.75 -35.64 16.35
C MET A 1 14.22 -34.50 15.45
N SER A 2 13.85 -33.26 15.76
CA SER A 2 14.17 -32.12 14.89
C SER A 2 15.64 -31.74 15.06
N LEU A 3 16.44 -31.97 14.01
CA LEU A 3 17.82 -31.51 13.93
C LEU A 3 17.83 -29.97 13.92
N LYS A 4 18.00 -29.35 15.09
CA LYS A 4 18.42 -27.95 15.17
C LYS A 4 19.85 -27.89 14.66
N ILE A 5 20.02 -27.49 13.40
CA ILE A 5 21.33 -27.18 12.85
C ILE A 5 21.77 -25.85 13.50
N GLU A 6 22.50 -25.95 14.62
CA GLU A 6 23.15 -24.79 15.23
C GLU A 6 24.34 -24.35 14.36
N LEU A 7 24.05 -23.45 13.42
CA LEU A 7 25.08 -22.78 12.64
C LEU A 7 26.01 -21.98 13.57
N ASN A 8 27.31 -22.28 13.49
CA ASN A 8 28.37 -21.55 14.14
C ASN A 8 28.13 -20.02 14.02
N PRO A 9 28.22 -19.25 15.12
CA PRO A 9 27.92 -17.81 15.12
C PRO A 9 28.69 -17.00 14.07
N ASP A 10 29.94 -17.39 13.79
CA ASP A 10 30.80 -16.71 12.84
C ASP A 10 30.40 -17.01 11.38
N ILE A 11 29.98 -18.25 11.12
CA ILE A 11 29.39 -18.66 9.83
C ILE A 11 28.06 -17.96 9.63
N ARG A 12 27.20 -17.90 10.65
CA ARG A 12 25.93 -17.17 10.63
C ARG A 12 26.16 -15.69 10.30
N LYS A 13 27.11 -15.04 10.96
CA LYS A 13 27.48 -13.64 10.71
C LYS A 13 27.94 -13.41 9.27
N LYS A 14 28.79 -14.30 8.72
CA LYS A 14 29.25 -14.26 7.34
C LYS A 14 28.12 -14.46 6.32
N ILE A 15 27.19 -15.38 6.59
CA ILE A 15 26.00 -15.61 5.75
C ILE A 15 25.10 -14.39 5.77
N THR A 16 24.79 -13.84 6.95
CA THR A 16 23.96 -12.63 7.09
C THR A 16 24.60 -11.43 6.37
N ALA A 17 25.92 -11.26 6.48
CA ALA A 17 26.64 -10.19 5.79
C ALA A 17 26.60 -10.36 4.26
N LYS A 18 26.84 -11.57 3.74
CA LYS A 18 26.71 -11.87 2.31
C LYS A 18 25.28 -11.67 1.82
N TYR A 19 24.30 -12.15 2.57
CA TYR A 19 22.89 -12.01 2.23
C TYR A 19 22.47 -10.54 2.15
N ARG A 20 22.87 -9.71 3.12
CA ARG A 20 22.67 -8.25 3.10
C ARG A 20 23.38 -7.58 1.91
N PHE A 21 24.61 -7.99 1.63
CA PHE A 21 25.40 -7.46 0.51
C PHE A 21 24.77 -7.81 -0.85
N TYR A 22 24.32 -9.05 -1.05
CA TYR A 22 23.67 -9.47 -2.29
C TYR A 22 22.26 -8.92 -2.44
N THR A 23 21.48 -8.80 -1.36
CA THR A 23 20.16 -8.14 -1.40
C THR A 23 20.26 -6.63 -1.68
N TYR A 24 21.34 -5.97 -1.23
CA TYR A 24 21.62 -4.57 -1.57
C TYR A 24 22.04 -4.39 -3.04
N ARG A 25 22.82 -5.33 -3.60
CA ARG A 25 23.37 -5.23 -4.97
C ARG A 25 22.46 -5.83 -6.05
N ALA A 26 21.54 -6.72 -5.70
CA ALA A 26 20.70 -7.45 -6.66
C ALA A 26 19.40 -6.72 -7.04
N SER A 27 19.49 -5.45 -7.47
CA SER A 27 18.47 -4.97 -8.42
C SER A 27 18.45 -5.77 -9.74
N ILE A 28 19.26 -6.82 -9.88
CA ILE A 28 19.20 -7.85 -10.92
C ILE A 28 19.76 -9.15 -10.29
N LEU A 29 18.97 -10.22 -10.24
CA LEU A 29 19.33 -11.65 -10.42
C LEU A 29 18.16 -12.49 -9.87
N TYR A 30 17.17 -12.71 -10.73
CA TYR A 30 16.29 -13.87 -10.61
C TYR A 30 17.15 -15.11 -10.44
N SER A 31 17.12 -15.74 -9.27
CA SER A 31 17.80 -17.01 -9.02
C SER A 31 16.76 -18.13 -9.10
N PRO A 32 16.80 -19.01 -10.11
CA PRO A 32 15.95 -20.19 -10.15
C PRO A 32 16.06 -20.96 -8.82
N GLY A 33 14.93 -21.34 -8.23
CA GLY A 33 14.90 -22.10 -6.98
C GLY A 33 14.98 -21.30 -5.68
N ILE A 34 15.03 -19.96 -5.72
CA ILE A 34 14.96 -19.14 -4.49
C ILE A 34 13.54 -19.01 -3.93
N ILE A 35 12.51 -19.21 -4.77
CA ILE A 35 11.10 -19.07 -4.39
C ILE A 35 10.73 -19.98 -3.20
N PRO A 36 11.04 -21.28 -3.17
CA PRO A 36 10.80 -22.13 -1.99
C PRO A 36 11.40 -21.56 -0.70
N VAL A 37 12.64 -21.06 -0.77
CA VAL A 37 13.32 -20.45 0.37
C VAL A 37 12.59 -19.18 0.82
N ILE A 38 12.20 -18.32 -0.12
CA ILE A 38 11.43 -17.10 0.21
C ILE A 38 10.11 -17.46 0.88
N LYS A 39 9.39 -18.48 0.40
CA LYS A 39 8.13 -18.93 1.02
C LYS A 39 8.33 -19.40 2.47
N GLU A 40 9.39 -20.14 2.74
CA GLU A 40 9.72 -20.60 4.10
C GLU A 40 10.05 -19.44 5.04
N ILE A 41 10.76 -18.42 4.55
CA ILE A 41 11.15 -17.27 5.37
C ILE A 41 10.13 -16.13 5.36
N LEU A 42 9.09 -16.18 4.52
CA LEU A 42 8.10 -15.11 4.33
C LEU A 42 7.47 -14.64 5.65
N PRO A 43 7.12 -15.53 6.61
CA PRO A 43 6.61 -15.13 7.93
C PRO A 43 7.63 -14.42 8.84
N PHE A 44 8.91 -14.36 8.44
CA PHE A 44 10.02 -13.81 9.20
C PHE A 44 10.68 -12.64 8.43
N PRO A 45 9.99 -11.49 8.30
CA PRO A 45 10.43 -10.34 7.50
C PRO A 45 11.79 -9.74 7.92
N TRP A 46 12.29 -10.02 9.12
CA TRP A 46 13.65 -9.63 9.53
C TRP A 46 14.76 -10.48 8.90
N LEU A 47 14.42 -11.61 8.25
CA LEU A 47 15.38 -12.48 7.55
C LEU A 47 15.60 -12.07 6.10
N TYR A 48 14.80 -11.17 5.55
CA TYR A 48 14.92 -10.73 4.16
C TYR A 48 14.70 -9.23 3.98
N ASN A 49 15.21 -8.69 2.88
CA ASN A 49 14.84 -7.33 2.47
C ASN A 49 13.49 -7.43 1.75
N ILE A 50 12.45 -6.76 2.25
CA ILE A 50 11.10 -6.79 1.67
C ILE A 50 11.07 -6.39 0.20
N THR A 51 12.03 -5.55 -0.24
CA THR A 51 12.14 -5.11 -1.63
C THR A 51 12.49 -6.23 -2.60
N VAL A 52 13.02 -7.35 -2.11
CA VAL A 52 13.27 -8.58 -2.90
C VAL A 52 11.96 -9.17 -3.40
N LEU A 53 10.87 -9.04 -2.65
CA LEU A 53 9.59 -9.66 -3.00
C LEU A 53 9.13 -9.22 -4.40
N ARG A 54 9.25 -7.93 -4.75
CA ARG A 54 8.80 -7.38 -6.04
C ARG A 54 9.43 -8.03 -7.27
N ALA A 55 10.55 -8.74 -7.12
CA ALA A 55 11.25 -9.43 -8.20
C ALA A 55 10.68 -10.84 -8.49
N TYR A 56 9.76 -11.34 -7.67
CA TYR A 56 9.19 -12.69 -7.77
C TYR A 56 7.67 -12.67 -7.78
N PRO A 57 7.03 -12.36 -8.93
CA PRO A 57 5.57 -12.39 -9.07
C PRO A 57 4.93 -13.74 -8.69
N GLU A 58 5.69 -14.83 -8.74
CA GLU A 58 5.25 -16.16 -8.29
C GLU A 58 4.87 -16.23 -6.80
N LEU A 59 5.28 -15.23 -6.02
CA LEU A 59 4.92 -15.07 -4.61
C LEU A 59 3.56 -14.38 -4.41
N ILE A 60 2.92 -13.85 -5.45
CA ILE A 60 1.62 -13.16 -5.32
C ILE A 60 0.59 -14.00 -4.53
N PRO A 61 0.37 -15.30 -4.81
CA PRO A 61 -0.57 -16.10 -4.03
C PRO A 61 -0.19 -16.21 -2.56
N ASP A 62 1.10 -16.30 -2.26
CA ASP A 62 1.61 -16.35 -0.89
C ASP A 62 1.43 -15.02 -0.16
N LEU A 63 1.64 -13.89 -0.85
CA LEU A 63 1.41 -12.55 -0.33
C LEU A 63 -0.07 -12.27 -0.08
N VAL A 64 -0.97 -12.70 -0.98
CA VAL A 64 -2.41 -12.60 -0.78
C VAL A 64 -2.84 -13.44 0.42
N ARG A 65 -2.35 -14.67 0.55
CA ARG A 65 -2.61 -15.50 1.74
C ARG A 65 -2.09 -14.87 3.03
N LEU A 66 -0.90 -14.26 2.98
CA LEU A 66 -0.32 -13.56 4.12
C LEU A 66 -1.20 -12.38 4.53
N LEU A 67 -1.73 -11.62 3.56
CA LEU A 67 -2.64 -10.51 3.80
C LEU A 67 -3.96 -10.97 4.44
N GLU A 68 -4.57 -12.04 3.94
CA GLU A 68 -5.88 -12.50 4.39
C GLU A 68 -5.85 -13.24 5.73
N ASN A 69 -4.76 -13.95 6.05
CA ASN A 69 -4.72 -14.86 7.20
C ASN A 69 -3.79 -14.40 8.34
N SER A 70 -2.95 -13.39 8.14
CA SER A 70 -2.04 -12.92 9.18
C SER A 70 -2.78 -12.14 10.27
N SER A 71 -2.48 -12.40 11.53
CA SER A 71 -2.84 -11.52 12.66
C SER A 71 -1.79 -10.43 12.92
N SER A 72 -0.62 -10.50 12.28
CA SER A 72 0.44 -9.50 12.42
C SER A 72 0.26 -8.36 11.43
N ASP A 73 0.05 -7.15 11.95
CA ASP A 73 0.02 -5.91 11.18
C ASP A 73 1.29 -5.70 10.35
N TYR A 74 2.45 -6.11 10.89
CA TYR A 74 3.71 -5.99 10.16
C TYR A 74 3.77 -6.93 8.95
N LEU A 75 3.25 -8.16 9.06
CA LEU A 75 3.18 -9.06 7.91
C LEU A 75 2.14 -8.58 6.88
N LYS A 76 1.02 -8.00 7.32
CA LYS A 76 0.06 -7.34 6.43
C LYS A 76 0.72 -6.16 5.71
N TYR A 77 1.47 -5.31 6.42
CA TYR A 77 2.27 -4.22 5.84
C TYR A 77 3.15 -4.73 4.70
N VAL A 78 3.90 -5.80 4.94
CA VAL A 78 4.83 -6.37 3.95
C VAL A 78 4.07 -6.87 2.72
N ALA A 79 2.96 -7.60 2.92
CA ALA A 79 2.13 -8.09 1.84
C ALA A 79 1.53 -6.94 1.02
N ILE A 80 0.90 -5.96 1.67
CA ILE A 80 0.26 -4.80 1.05
C ILE A 80 1.28 -4.04 0.18
N TRP A 81 2.43 -3.71 0.78
CA TRP A 81 3.49 -2.99 0.09
C TRP A 81 3.97 -3.76 -1.15
N ALA A 82 4.31 -5.05 -1.01
CA ALA A 82 4.83 -5.85 -2.11
C ALA A 82 3.81 -5.99 -3.25
N LEU A 83 2.54 -6.23 -2.94
CA LEU A 83 1.46 -6.34 -3.93
C LEU A 83 1.25 -5.03 -4.71
N GLY A 84 1.36 -3.88 -4.04
CA GLY A 84 1.31 -2.55 -4.66
C GLY A 84 2.51 -2.28 -5.57
N GLU A 85 3.73 -2.60 -5.13
CA GLU A 85 4.95 -2.45 -5.94
C GLU A 85 4.96 -3.33 -7.18
N MET A 86 4.38 -4.53 -7.08
CA MET A 86 4.20 -5.44 -8.21
C MET A 86 3.09 -5.00 -9.18
N LYS A 87 2.28 -3.99 -8.82
CA LYS A 87 1.08 -3.58 -9.56
C LYS A 87 0.14 -4.75 -9.87
N CYS A 88 -0.03 -5.65 -8.91
CA CYS A 88 -0.78 -6.89 -9.08
C CYS A 88 -2.31 -6.62 -9.09
N SER A 89 -2.93 -6.61 -10.26
CA SER A 89 -4.40 -6.49 -10.40
C SER A 89 -5.18 -7.60 -9.70
N ASN A 90 -4.64 -8.82 -9.64
CA ASN A 90 -5.27 -9.94 -8.94
C ASN A 90 -5.36 -9.72 -7.41
N ALA A 91 -4.58 -8.80 -6.85
CA ALA A 91 -4.60 -8.47 -5.43
C ALA A 91 -5.65 -7.42 -5.04
N VAL A 92 -6.33 -6.81 -6.01
CA VAL A 92 -7.27 -5.71 -5.78
C VAL A 92 -8.38 -6.11 -4.82
N SER A 93 -8.99 -7.28 -5.01
CA SER A 93 -10.05 -7.77 -4.11
C SER A 93 -9.55 -7.93 -2.67
N ALA A 94 -8.36 -8.50 -2.47
CA ALA A 94 -7.77 -8.68 -1.14
C ALA A 94 -7.43 -7.32 -0.48
N LEU A 95 -6.87 -6.38 -1.24
CA LEU A 95 -6.57 -5.04 -0.76
C LEU A 95 -7.84 -4.23 -0.46
N ALA A 96 -8.91 -4.39 -1.25
CA ALA A 96 -10.20 -3.76 -1.01
C ALA A 96 -10.86 -4.29 0.28
N LYS A 97 -10.81 -5.60 0.53
CA LYS A 97 -11.26 -6.18 1.80
C LYS A 97 -10.57 -5.52 3.00
N VAL A 98 -9.26 -5.32 2.91
CA VAL A 98 -8.48 -4.63 3.95
C VAL A 98 -8.88 -3.16 4.06
N LEU A 99 -9.03 -2.46 2.93
CA LEU A 99 -9.48 -1.07 2.91
C LEU A 99 -10.83 -0.87 3.60
N PHE A 100 -11.75 -1.83 3.48
CA PHE A 100 -13.10 -1.72 4.02
C PHE A 100 -13.35 -2.52 5.30
N SER A 101 -12.27 -2.96 5.95
CA SER A 101 -12.32 -3.68 7.22
C SER A 101 -12.18 -2.74 8.42
N ASP A 102 -12.37 -3.29 9.61
CA ASP A 102 -12.15 -2.62 10.90
C ASP A 102 -10.67 -2.65 11.34
N GLU A 103 -9.75 -2.83 10.39
CA GLU A 103 -8.31 -2.82 10.63
C GLU A 103 -7.80 -1.45 11.09
N ASN A 104 -6.58 -1.44 11.63
CA ASN A 104 -5.89 -0.22 11.99
C ASN A 104 -5.81 0.74 10.79
N LEU A 105 -6.03 2.02 11.06
CA LEU A 105 -6.03 3.10 10.06
C LEU A 105 -4.74 3.16 9.23
N GLY A 106 -3.59 2.81 9.81
CA GLY A 106 -2.32 2.70 9.08
C GLY A 106 -2.33 1.60 8.02
N ILE A 107 -2.92 0.45 8.32
CA ILE A 107 -3.08 -0.67 7.38
C ILE A 107 -4.04 -0.27 6.25
N LYS A 108 -5.15 0.39 6.57
CA LYS A 108 -6.10 0.93 5.57
C LYS A 108 -5.44 1.97 4.66
N LEU A 109 -4.65 2.90 5.24
CA LEU A 109 -3.87 3.88 4.48
C LEU A 109 -2.94 3.20 3.49
N MET A 110 -2.20 2.18 3.91
CA MET A 110 -1.32 1.45 3.00
C MET A 110 -2.06 0.67 1.92
N ALA A 111 -3.19 0.05 2.26
CA ALA A 111 -4.01 -0.66 1.30
C ALA A 111 -4.48 0.29 0.20
N SER A 112 -4.99 1.47 0.59
CA SER A 112 -5.37 2.52 -0.37
C SER A 112 -4.20 3.02 -1.23
N GLN A 113 -3.00 3.21 -0.65
CA GLN A 113 -1.81 3.57 -1.42
C GLN A 113 -1.41 2.48 -2.42
N SER A 114 -1.52 1.22 -2.03
CA SER A 114 -1.17 0.08 -2.89
C SER A 114 -2.17 -0.09 -4.01
N LEU A 115 -3.46 0.12 -3.73
CA LEU A 115 -4.50 0.21 -4.76
C LEU A 115 -4.15 1.31 -5.76
N LEU A 116 -3.86 2.53 -5.33
CA LEU A 116 -3.43 3.64 -6.20
C LEU A 116 -2.25 3.29 -7.12
N LYS A 117 -1.28 2.50 -6.63
CA LYS A 117 -0.13 2.04 -7.44
C LYS A 117 -0.52 1.01 -8.50
N ILE A 118 -1.52 0.17 -8.22
CA ILE A 118 -2.04 -0.83 -9.16
C ILE A 118 -2.79 -0.15 -10.31
N ASP A 119 -3.57 0.92 -10.02
CA ASP A 119 -4.31 1.73 -11.01
C ASP A 119 -5.15 0.91 -12.01
N TYR A 120 -5.66 -0.24 -11.55
CA TYR A 120 -6.52 -1.14 -12.32
C TYR A 120 -7.46 -1.85 -11.34
N TRP A 121 -8.72 -1.42 -11.26
CA TRP A 121 -9.68 -1.87 -10.25
C TRP A 121 -10.99 -2.34 -10.89
N ASP A 122 -10.90 -3.35 -11.74
CA ASP A 122 -12.10 -3.98 -12.31
C ASP A 122 -12.94 -4.68 -11.22
N GLY A 123 -14.26 -4.52 -11.27
CA GLY A 123 -15.18 -5.06 -10.25
C GLY A 123 -15.00 -4.50 -8.83
N PHE A 124 -14.46 -3.28 -8.68
CA PHE A 124 -14.28 -2.64 -7.37
C PHE A 124 -15.63 -2.23 -6.75
N ASP A 125 -15.78 -2.42 -5.44
CA ASP A 125 -17.00 -2.09 -4.70
C ASP A 125 -17.05 -0.58 -4.42
N TRP A 126 -17.63 0.17 -5.36
CA TRP A 126 -17.74 1.63 -5.29
C TRP A 126 -18.69 2.10 -4.19
N GLU A 127 -19.80 1.39 -3.97
CA GLU A 127 -20.75 1.72 -2.89
C GLU A 127 -20.05 1.66 -1.53
N ARG A 128 -19.25 0.62 -1.29
CA ARG A 128 -18.48 0.49 -0.06
C ARG A 128 -17.37 1.53 0.06
N LEU A 129 -16.77 1.96 -1.05
CA LEU A 129 -15.82 3.07 -1.07
C LEU A 129 -16.46 4.39 -0.62
N GLU A 130 -17.68 4.67 -1.07
CA GLU A 130 -18.43 5.85 -0.63
C GLU A 130 -18.70 5.81 0.87
N GLN A 131 -19.17 4.67 1.40
CA GLN A 131 -19.39 4.52 2.85
C GLN A 131 -18.09 4.73 3.64
N GLU A 132 -16.96 4.26 3.13
CA GLU A 132 -15.66 4.44 3.75
C GLU A 132 -15.19 5.91 3.73
N ILE A 133 -15.46 6.65 2.65
CA ILE A 133 -15.21 8.09 2.55
C ILE A 133 -16.01 8.84 3.62
N LEU A 134 -17.30 8.52 3.77
CA LEU A 134 -18.19 9.16 4.75
C LEU A 134 -17.76 8.89 6.20
N ARG A 135 -17.18 7.72 6.49
CA ARG A 135 -16.67 7.34 7.82
C ARG A 135 -15.31 7.98 8.16
N THR A 136 -14.44 8.13 7.16
CA THR A 136 -13.03 8.49 7.33
C THR A 136 -12.77 9.99 7.40
N GLN A 137 -13.81 10.83 7.41
CA GLN A 137 -13.72 12.31 7.27
C GLN A 137 -12.62 12.99 8.11
N LYS A 138 -12.26 12.43 9.28
CA LYS A 138 -11.23 12.97 10.18
C LYS A 138 -9.78 12.56 9.85
N MET A 139 -9.53 11.90 8.72
CA MET A 139 -8.21 11.40 8.33
C MET A 139 -7.81 11.83 6.91
N PRO A 140 -7.09 12.96 6.77
CA PRO A 140 -6.76 13.52 5.46
C PRO A 140 -6.04 12.51 4.54
N ARG A 141 -5.01 11.82 5.04
CA ARG A 141 -4.19 10.94 4.17
C ARG A 141 -4.98 9.79 3.54
N LEU A 142 -5.80 9.10 4.33
CA LEU A 142 -6.61 7.99 3.84
C LEU A 142 -7.70 8.53 2.92
N LEU A 143 -8.39 9.59 3.35
CA LEU A 143 -9.46 10.24 2.60
C LEU A 143 -9.03 10.72 1.22
N LYS A 144 -7.83 11.30 1.08
CA LYS A 144 -7.25 11.61 -0.24
C LYS A 144 -7.15 10.39 -1.11
N ASN A 145 -6.66 9.27 -0.58
CA ASN A 145 -6.50 8.08 -1.40
C ASN A 145 -7.85 7.52 -1.81
N LEU A 146 -8.84 7.51 -0.92
CA LEU A 146 -10.22 7.10 -1.25
C LEU A 146 -10.80 7.98 -2.36
N ILE A 147 -10.61 9.30 -2.27
CA ILE A 147 -11.04 10.31 -3.25
C ILE A 147 -10.33 10.10 -4.60
N LEU A 148 -9.03 9.81 -4.60
CA LEU A 148 -8.27 9.51 -5.83
C LEU A 148 -8.70 8.19 -6.47
N ILE A 149 -8.94 7.16 -5.65
CA ILE A 149 -9.50 5.88 -6.11
C ILE A 149 -10.88 6.12 -6.73
N TRP A 150 -11.72 6.93 -6.08
CA TRP A 150 -13.04 7.32 -6.58
C TRP A 150 -12.97 8.02 -7.95
N GLY A 151 -12.03 8.95 -8.13
CA GLY A 151 -11.85 9.67 -9.39
C GLY A 151 -11.47 8.80 -10.60
N ARG A 152 -11.07 7.55 -10.39
CA ARG A 152 -10.80 6.57 -11.46
C ARG A 152 -12.03 5.86 -12.00
N SER A 153 -13.13 5.84 -11.23
CA SER A 153 -14.40 5.19 -11.62
C SER A 153 -14.95 5.72 -12.94
N GLY A 154 -14.51 6.90 -13.40
CA GLY A 154 -14.88 7.42 -14.71
C GLY A 154 -16.38 7.68 -14.78
N SER A 155 -16.90 8.44 -13.81
CA SER A 155 -18.14 9.22 -13.92
C SER A 155 -19.33 8.50 -14.60
N ASN A 156 -20.23 7.92 -13.81
CA ASN A 156 -21.69 7.94 -14.07
C ASN A 156 -22.54 7.39 -12.92
N GLU A 157 -21.98 6.66 -11.97
CA GLU A 157 -22.80 5.84 -11.05
C GLU A 157 -23.14 6.49 -9.71
N LEU A 158 -22.47 7.57 -9.29
CA LEU A 158 -22.82 8.28 -8.05
C LEU A 158 -22.58 9.78 -8.21
N ARG A 159 -23.62 10.48 -8.67
CA ARG A 159 -23.80 11.89 -8.34
C ARG A 159 -24.14 11.93 -6.86
N VAL A 160 -23.12 11.97 -6.01
CA VAL A 160 -23.34 12.32 -4.61
C VAL A 160 -24.00 13.69 -4.63
N GLU A 161 -25.30 13.76 -4.36
CA GLU A 161 -25.86 14.93 -3.69
C GLU A 161 -25.09 14.98 -2.37
N LEU A 162 -24.01 15.76 -2.35
CA LEU A 162 -23.25 16.07 -1.15
C LEU A 162 -24.13 16.98 -0.27
N ASP A 163 -25.31 16.49 0.09
CA ASP A 163 -26.30 17.18 0.89
C ASP A 163 -25.97 16.92 2.35
N GLU A 164 -25.91 18.02 3.11
CA GLU A 164 -25.74 18.23 4.56
C GLU A 164 -24.71 17.40 5.36
N CYS A 165 -24.36 16.16 4.99
CA CYS A 165 -23.48 15.25 5.72
C CYS A 165 -21.97 15.56 5.60
N VAL A 166 -21.56 16.37 4.62
CA VAL A 166 -20.14 16.77 4.44
C VAL A 166 -19.81 18.08 5.18
N ARG A 167 -20.70 18.52 6.08
CA ARG A 167 -20.60 19.81 6.79
C ARG A 167 -19.35 19.98 7.67
N GLU A 168 -18.60 18.91 7.98
CA GLU A 168 -17.47 19.02 8.92
C GLU A 168 -16.12 19.39 8.29
N ASP A 169 -15.84 19.02 7.03
CA ASP A 169 -14.56 19.35 6.36
C ASP A 169 -14.77 19.90 4.94
N GLU A 170 -14.57 21.21 4.80
CA GLU A 170 -14.76 21.94 3.55
C GLU A 170 -13.79 21.49 2.44
N ASN A 171 -12.58 21.03 2.77
CA ASN A 171 -11.63 20.54 1.77
C ASN A 171 -12.09 19.23 1.15
N VAL A 172 -12.70 18.37 1.96
CA VAL A 172 -13.28 17.09 1.52
C VAL A 172 -14.50 17.34 0.65
N ALA A 173 -15.40 18.23 1.09
CA ALA A 173 -16.55 18.65 0.30
C ALA A 173 -16.12 19.24 -1.06
N ASN A 174 -15.08 20.08 -1.06
CA ASN A 174 -14.56 20.68 -2.28
C ASN A 174 -13.89 19.66 -3.20
N ALA A 175 -13.15 18.69 -2.64
CA ALA A 175 -12.54 17.63 -3.41
C ALA A 175 -13.57 16.73 -4.10
N LEU A 176 -14.62 16.33 -3.38
CA LEU A 176 -15.72 15.53 -3.92
C LEU A 176 -16.49 16.32 -4.99
N ARG A 177 -16.80 17.60 -4.74
CA ARG A 177 -17.42 18.49 -5.75
C ARG A 177 -16.56 18.64 -7.00
N TRP A 178 -15.23 18.68 -6.85
CA TRP A 178 -14.31 18.82 -7.97
C TRP A 178 -14.23 17.54 -8.80
N ILE A 179 -14.19 16.35 -8.18
CA ILE A 179 -14.21 15.07 -8.90
C ILE A 179 -15.55 14.84 -9.60
N ASN A 180 -16.67 15.11 -8.93
CA ASN A 180 -18.01 14.89 -9.49
C ASN A 180 -18.29 15.78 -10.72
N LYS A 181 -17.55 16.88 -10.90
CA LYS A 181 -17.64 17.75 -12.08
C LYS A 181 -16.81 17.28 -13.27
N ARG A 182 -16.03 16.19 -13.12
CA ARG A 182 -15.07 15.73 -14.12
C ARG A 182 -15.44 14.35 -14.66
N ALA A 183 -15.29 14.19 -15.97
CA ALA A 183 -15.47 12.93 -16.67
C ALA A 183 -14.14 12.23 -17.01
N ASP A 184 -13.02 12.93 -16.78
CA ASP A 184 -11.66 12.49 -17.05
C ASP A 184 -11.04 11.75 -15.84
N ASN A 185 -10.21 10.74 -16.12
CA ASN A 185 -9.48 10.01 -15.08
C ASN A 185 -8.55 10.97 -14.31
N VAL A 186 -8.96 11.34 -13.10
CA VAL A 186 -8.26 12.29 -12.22
C VAL A 186 -6.80 11.88 -11.95
N MET A 187 -6.53 10.57 -11.88
CA MET A 187 -5.19 10.01 -11.65
C MET A 187 -4.20 10.33 -12.78
N SER A 188 -4.69 10.61 -14.00
CA SER A 188 -3.86 10.93 -15.16
C SER A 188 -3.43 12.41 -15.22
N LEU A 189 -3.91 13.25 -14.31
CA LEU A 189 -3.72 14.71 -14.35
C LEU A 189 -3.32 15.28 -12.97
N PRO A 190 -2.21 14.83 -12.36
CA PRO A 190 -1.80 15.24 -11.01
C PRO A 190 -1.60 16.77 -10.89
N ASP A 191 -1.15 17.43 -11.96
CA ASP A 191 -0.92 18.88 -11.99
C ASP A 191 -2.21 19.71 -12.05
N LYS A 192 -3.35 19.07 -12.35
CA LYS A 192 -4.66 19.73 -12.40
C LYS A 192 -5.46 19.57 -11.12
N LEU A 193 -4.95 18.81 -10.14
CA LEU A 193 -5.58 18.66 -8.83
C LEU A 193 -5.76 20.05 -8.18
N PRO A 194 -6.87 20.32 -7.47
CA PRO A 194 -7.02 21.55 -6.70
C PRO A 194 -5.90 21.71 -5.67
N GLU A 195 -5.55 22.95 -5.34
CA GLU A 195 -4.46 23.23 -4.40
C GLU A 195 -4.70 22.60 -3.02
N TYR A 196 -5.95 22.56 -2.53
CA TYR A 196 -6.29 21.88 -1.28
C TYR A 196 -6.20 20.35 -1.33
N ILE A 197 -6.19 19.73 -2.53
CA ILE A 197 -5.88 18.30 -2.72
C ILE A 197 -4.37 18.08 -2.92
N ARG A 198 -3.68 19.03 -3.55
CA ARG A 198 -2.22 19.02 -3.77
C ARG A 198 -1.40 19.44 -2.55
N GLY A 199 -2.01 20.16 -1.60
CA GLY A 199 -1.41 21.28 -0.89
C GLY A 199 -0.15 21.02 -0.07
N LYS A 200 0.56 22.11 0.27
CA LYS A 200 1.73 22.15 1.19
C LYS A 200 1.43 21.66 2.61
N GLU A 201 0.18 21.75 3.08
CA GLU A 201 -0.30 21.23 4.38
C GLU A 201 -0.78 19.77 4.29
N TYR A 202 -0.95 19.26 3.07
CA TYR A 202 -1.20 17.86 2.80
C TYR A 202 0.15 17.20 2.57
N PRO A 203 0.61 16.25 3.40
CA PRO A 203 1.92 15.66 3.20
C PRO A 203 1.95 14.94 1.84
N LEU A 204 2.64 15.56 0.90
CA LEU A 204 2.99 15.04 -0.41
C LEU A 204 3.69 13.69 -0.19
N MET A 205 3.36 12.69 -1.00
CA MET A 205 4.34 11.62 -1.20
C MET A 205 5.48 12.28 -1.96
N GLU A 206 6.56 12.61 -1.27
CA GLU A 206 7.79 12.89 -1.97
C GLU A 206 8.17 11.67 -2.83
N PRO A 207 8.60 11.91 -4.07
CA PRO A 207 8.98 10.85 -4.99
C PRO A 207 10.35 10.28 -4.58
N GLY A 208 10.36 9.30 -3.68
CA GLY A 208 11.53 8.45 -3.42
C GLY A 208 12.72 9.14 -2.73
N LEU A 209 13.05 8.67 -1.52
CA LEU A 209 14.26 8.96 -0.75
C LEU A 209 14.70 10.44 -0.66
N ASP A 210 14.49 11.02 0.52
CA ASP A 210 15.58 11.73 1.20
C ASP A 210 15.66 11.28 2.66
N ILE A 211 16.58 10.33 2.89
CA ILE A 211 17.08 10.00 4.22
C ILE A 211 18.17 11.03 4.52
N THR A 212 17.81 12.27 4.78
CA THR A 212 18.75 13.23 5.39
C THR A 212 18.06 14.04 6.46
N ALA A 213 18.37 13.65 7.69
CA ALA A 213 18.64 14.51 8.84
C ALA A 213 17.57 15.54 9.24
N SER A 214 16.88 15.25 10.34
CA SER A 214 17.09 15.95 11.64
C SER A 214 16.06 15.36 12.62
N SER A 215 16.44 14.50 13.56
CA SER A 215 17.00 14.84 14.88
C SER A 215 15.93 14.73 15.99
N TYR A 216 16.26 13.93 17.01
CA TYR A 216 15.65 13.82 18.36
C TYR A 216 14.29 13.11 18.40
N TYR A 217 14.09 12.00 19.12
CA TYR A 217 14.35 11.68 20.54
C TYR A 217 14.44 10.13 20.68
N CYS A 218 15.02 9.46 21.68
CA CYS A 218 15.86 9.74 22.84
C CYS A 218 16.15 8.35 23.50
N PHE A 219 17.33 8.19 24.09
CA PHE A 219 17.86 7.05 24.88
C PHE A 219 18.31 5.78 24.14
#